data_AF-A0A2V3V5J0-F1
#
_entry.id   AF-A0A2V3V5J0-F1
#
_cell.length_a   1.000
_cell.length_b   1.000
_cell.length_c   1.000
_cell.angle_alpha   90.00
_cell.angle_beta   90.00
_cell.angle_gamma   90.00
#
_symmetry.space_group_name_H-M   'P 1'
#
loop_
_entity.id
_entity.type
_entity.pdbx_description
1 polymer ?
#
loop_
_entity_poly.entity_id
_entity_poly.type
_entity_poly.pdbx_seq_one_letter_code
_entity_poly.pdbx_strand_id
1 'polypeptide(L)'
;MTYSFKAPNKDPDATLDYELNWSTWLADGETITAQTVTCDNDDITISAVTQAAGVVRFRVAGGTAGSSYLVTCEVTTSAGQTDQRTMLIPVRER
;
A
#
# COMPACT_ATOMS: atom_id res chain seq x y z
N MET A 1 -9.89 15.73 -6.77
CA MET A 1 -8.90 14.69 -7.11
C MET A 1 -9.47 13.35 -6.70
N THR A 2 -9.73 12.47 -7.67
CA THR A 2 -10.29 11.13 -7.44
C THR A 2 -9.14 10.17 -7.23
N TYR A 3 -8.97 9.66 -6.01
CA TYR A 3 -7.92 8.68 -5.70
C TYR A 3 -8.34 7.31 -6.26
N SER A 4 -7.48 6.68 -7.04
CA SER A 4 -7.77 5.40 -7.74
C SER A 4 -8.02 4.21 -6.81
N PHE A 5 -7.64 4.29 -5.53
CA PHE A 5 -7.92 3.25 -4.54
C PHE A 5 -8.19 3.89 -3.17
N LYS A 6 -9.43 3.75 -2.67
CA LYS A 6 -9.83 4.18 -1.33
C LYS A 6 -10.10 2.95 -0.47
N ALA A 7 -9.32 2.76 0.58
CA ALA A 7 -9.54 1.72 1.56
C ALA A 7 -10.83 1.96 2.38
N PRO A 8 -11.47 0.90 2.91
CA PRO A 8 -12.53 1.06 3.90
C PRO A 8 -12.02 1.81 5.14
N ASN A 9 -12.94 2.45 5.89
CA ASN A 9 -12.59 3.19 7.10
C ASN A 9 -11.86 2.26 8.07
N LYS A 10 -10.65 2.66 8.43
CA LYS A 10 -9.78 1.95 9.36
C LYS A 10 -9.95 2.55 10.75
N ASP A 11 -10.06 1.69 11.75
CA ASP A 11 -9.96 2.09 13.16
C ASP A 11 -8.50 2.41 13.52
N PRO A 12 -8.23 3.44 14.32
CA PRO A 12 -6.87 3.84 14.69
C PRO A 12 -6.13 2.72 15.46
N ASP A 13 -6.85 1.99 16.32
CA ASP A 13 -6.33 0.87 17.10
C ASP A 13 -6.25 -0.45 16.28
N ALA A 14 -6.98 -0.53 15.17
CA ALA A 14 -6.96 -1.73 14.34
C ALA A 14 -5.68 -1.81 13.50
N THR A 15 -5.16 -3.01 13.36
CA THR A 15 -4.08 -3.31 12.42
C THR A 15 -4.68 -4.04 11.21
N LEU A 16 -4.59 -3.42 10.03
CA LEU A 16 -5.16 -3.97 8.80
C LEU A 16 -4.07 -4.30 7.80
N ASP A 17 -4.23 -5.43 7.14
CA ASP A 17 -3.40 -5.85 6.01
C ASP A 17 -4.00 -5.30 4.71
N TYR A 18 -3.17 -4.62 3.95
CA TYR A 18 -3.47 -4.08 2.64
C TYR A 18 -2.65 -4.80 1.59
N GLU A 19 -3.24 -4.95 0.41
CA GLU A 19 -2.57 -5.54 -0.72
C GLU A 19 -2.74 -4.67 -1.96
N LEU A 20 -1.67 -4.59 -2.73
CA LEU A 20 -1.66 -4.00 -4.05
C LEU A 20 -1.20 -5.07 -5.02
N ASN A 21 -2.03 -5.31 -6.04
CA ASN A 21 -1.80 -6.35 -7.02
C ASN A 21 -1.28 -5.73 -8.34
N TRP A 22 -0.09 -6.14 -8.74
CA TRP A 22 0.52 -5.84 -10.04
C TRP A 22 0.53 -7.06 -10.97
N SER A 23 -0.04 -8.20 -10.59
CA SER A 23 0.00 -9.42 -11.41
C SER A 23 -0.65 -9.22 -12.79
N THR A 24 -1.59 -8.27 -12.92
CA THR A 24 -2.20 -7.90 -14.20
C THR A 24 -1.37 -6.92 -15.03
N TRP A 25 -0.41 -6.25 -14.42
CA TRP A 25 0.49 -5.29 -15.06
C TRP A 25 1.82 -5.93 -15.49
N LEU A 26 2.29 -6.92 -14.72
CA LEU A 26 3.48 -7.70 -15.03
C LEU A 26 3.29 -8.50 -16.33
N ALA A 27 4.32 -8.47 -17.18
CA ALA A 27 4.41 -9.34 -18.34
C ALA A 27 4.62 -10.82 -17.92
N ASP A 28 4.42 -11.75 -18.86
CA ASP A 28 4.63 -13.18 -18.61
C ASP A 28 6.08 -13.45 -18.17
N GLY A 29 6.24 -14.11 -17.02
CA GLY A 29 7.55 -14.36 -16.40
C GLY A 29 8.19 -13.16 -15.69
N GLU A 30 7.54 -12.00 -15.67
CA GLU A 30 8.04 -10.83 -14.96
C GLU A 30 7.73 -10.92 -13.46
N THR A 31 8.72 -10.56 -12.64
CA THR A 31 8.60 -10.60 -11.18
C THR A 31 9.00 -9.27 -10.58
N ILE A 32 8.41 -8.93 -9.43
CA ILE A 32 8.84 -7.76 -8.66
C ILE A 32 10.14 -8.15 -7.93
N THR A 33 11.16 -7.31 -8.09
CA THR A 33 12.50 -7.48 -7.51
C THR A 33 12.73 -6.57 -6.31
N ALA A 34 12.05 -5.42 -6.26
CA ALA A 34 12.08 -4.53 -5.11
C ALA A 34 10.71 -3.86 -4.91
N GLN A 35 10.39 -3.58 -3.65
CA GLN A 35 9.17 -2.92 -3.24
C GLN A 35 9.47 -1.96 -2.09
N THR A 36 8.96 -0.74 -2.21
CA THR A 36 9.14 0.33 -1.23
C THR A 36 7.77 0.90 -0.91
N VAL A 37 7.33 0.79 0.34
CA VAL A 37 6.07 1.39 0.80
C VAL A 37 6.40 2.57 1.69
N THR A 38 5.93 3.74 1.31
CA THR A 38 6.11 4.99 2.05
C THR A 38 4.76 5.60 2.42
N CYS A 39 4.72 6.29 3.55
CA CYS A 39 3.63 7.20 3.89
C CYS A 39 4.24 8.55 4.19
N ASP A 40 3.58 9.62 3.75
CA ASP A 40 3.98 11.00 4.03
C ASP A 40 3.70 11.43 5.49
N ASN A 41 3.11 10.54 6.30
CA ASN A 41 2.69 10.86 7.65
C ASN A 41 3.09 9.76 8.64
N ASP A 42 3.78 10.17 9.71
CA ASP A 42 4.29 9.32 10.79
C ASP A 42 3.21 8.78 11.76
N ASP A 43 1.98 9.28 11.74
CA ASP A 43 0.88 8.78 12.59
C ASP A 43 0.53 7.32 12.30
N ILE A 44 0.77 6.85 11.07
CA ILE A 44 0.59 5.45 10.70
C ILE A 44 1.92 4.75 10.51
N THR A 45 2.01 3.57 11.12
CA THR A 45 3.14 2.67 10.97
C THR A 45 2.83 1.65 9.90
N ILE A 46 3.66 1.62 8.85
CA ILE A 46 3.67 0.55 7.86
C ILE A 46 4.67 -0.52 8.30
N SER A 47 4.24 -1.78 8.32
CA SER A 47 5.05 -2.93 8.70
C SER A 47 4.71 -4.15 7.84
N ALA A 48 5.44 -5.25 8.02
CA ALA A 48 5.18 -6.53 7.34
C ALA A 48 5.05 -6.41 5.80
N VAL A 49 5.86 -5.53 5.19
CA VAL A 49 5.91 -5.39 3.74
C VAL A 49 6.49 -6.67 3.14
N THR A 50 5.67 -7.40 2.41
CA THR A 50 6.02 -8.65 1.74
C THR A 50 5.53 -8.60 0.31
N GLN A 51 6.19 -9.33 -0.59
CA GLN A 51 5.71 -9.50 -1.96
C GLN A 51 5.62 -10.98 -2.31
N ALA A 52 4.59 -11.36 -3.05
CA ALA A 52 4.44 -12.71 -3.57
C ALA A 52 3.66 -12.68 -4.88
N ALA A 53 4.18 -13.36 -5.91
CA ALA A 53 3.52 -13.52 -7.22
C ALA A 53 3.00 -12.20 -7.83
N GLY A 54 3.76 -11.11 -7.71
CA GLY A 54 3.35 -9.80 -8.23
C GLY A 54 2.35 -9.03 -7.36
N VAL A 55 2.14 -9.46 -6.11
CA VAL A 55 1.29 -8.79 -5.13
C VAL A 55 2.15 -8.31 -3.98
N VAL A 56 2.13 -7.01 -3.67
CA VAL A 56 2.76 -6.47 -2.45
C VAL A 56 1.70 -6.37 -1.37
N ARG A 57 1.97 -6.99 -0.23
CA ARG A 57 1.17 -6.94 0.98
C ARG A 57 1.91 -6.14 2.03
N PHE A 58 1.22 -5.24 2.71
CA PHE A 58 1.77 -4.43 3.79
C PHE A 58 0.72 -4.21 4.86
N ARG A 59 1.17 -4.08 6.09
CA ARG A 59 0.32 -3.93 7.26
C ARG A 59 0.38 -2.50 7.75
N VAL A 60 -0.78 -1.88 7.95
CA VAL A 60 -0.88 -0.52 8.46
C VAL A 60 -1.51 -0.55 9.84
N ALA A 61 -0.82 0.05 10.81
CA ALA A 61 -1.25 0.19 12.19
C ALA A 61 -1.19 1.66 12.63
N GLY A 62 -1.99 2.04 13.62
CA GLY A 62 -2.07 3.42 14.10
C GLY A 62 -2.94 4.33 13.23
N GLY A 63 -2.65 5.62 13.29
CA GLY A 63 -3.43 6.70 12.67
C GLY A 63 -4.33 7.42 13.67
N THR A 64 -4.65 8.66 13.36
CA THR A 64 -5.55 9.52 14.12
C THR A 64 -6.94 9.48 13.50
N ALA A 65 -7.97 9.28 14.33
CA ALA A 65 -9.35 9.30 13.90
C ALA A 65 -9.74 10.66 13.30
N GLY A 66 -10.38 10.63 12.15
CA GLY A 66 -10.73 11.83 11.38
C GLY A 66 -9.68 12.22 10.34
N SER A 67 -8.49 11.62 10.35
CA SER A 67 -7.44 11.85 9.36
C SER A 67 -7.51 10.86 8.20
N SER A 68 -7.04 11.29 7.03
CA SER A 68 -6.86 10.42 5.86
C SER A 68 -5.39 10.38 5.51
N TYR A 69 -4.90 9.17 5.26
CA TYR A 69 -3.49 8.92 5.03
C TYR A 69 -3.24 8.44 3.61
N LEU A 70 -2.17 8.93 3.01
CA LEU A 70 -1.74 8.52 1.67
C LEU A 70 -0.56 7.57 1.82
N VAL A 71 -0.79 6.32 1.42
CA VAL A 71 0.24 5.28 1.37
C VAL A 71 0.62 5.07 -0.08
N THR A 72 1.89 5.25 -0.39
CA THR A 72 2.45 5.07 -1.72
C THR A 72 3.31 3.82 -1.72
N CYS A 73 3.04 2.91 -2.65
CA CYS A 73 3.87 1.75 -2.89
C CYS A 73 4.52 1.87 -4.26
N GLU A 74 5.85 1.84 -4.26
CA GLU A 74 6.68 1.75 -5.45
C GLU A 74 7.18 0.31 -5.59
N VAL A 75 7.14 -0.23 -6.80
CA VAL A 75 7.66 -1.56 -7.13
C VAL A 75 8.58 -1.48 -8.33
N THR A 76 9.66 -2.24 -8.30
CA THR A 76 10.59 -2.41 -9.42
C THR A 76 10.55 -3.85 -9.87
N THR A 77 10.54 -4.08 -11.19
CA THR A 77 10.41 -5.40 -11.77
C THR A 77 11.73 -5.91 -12.33
N SER A 78 11.79 -7.23 -12.59
CA SER A 78 12.93 -7.90 -13.20
C SER A 78 13.23 -7.41 -14.62
N ALA A 79 12.25 -6.81 -15.30
CA ALA A 79 12.42 -6.16 -16.60
C ALA A 79 12.97 -4.73 -16.50
N GLY A 80 13.22 -4.22 -15.29
CA GLY A 80 13.67 -2.85 -15.06
C GLY A 80 12.57 -1.80 -15.15
N GLN A 81 11.29 -2.21 -15.06
CA GLN A 81 10.17 -1.27 -14.98
C GLN A 81 9.94 -0.86 -13.53
N THR A 82 9.49 0.37 -13.33
CA THR A 82 9.12 0.89 -12.01
C THR A 82 7.69 1.43 -12.07
N ASP A 83 6.83 0.98 -11.16
CA ASP A 83 5.45 1.44 -11.04
C ASP A 83 5.18 1.93 -9.62
N GLN A 84 4.41 3.01 -9.51
CA GLN A 84 4.04 3.61 -8.23
C GLN A 84 2.52 3.69 -8.11
N ARG A 85 1.97 3.14 -7.02
CA ARG A 85 0.54 3.21 -6.72
C ARG A 85 0.30 3.83 -5.36
N THR A 86 -0.60 4.81 -5.32
CA THR A 86 -1.01 5.49 -4.09
C THR A 86 -2.41 5.04 -3.69
N MET A 87 -2.55 4.64 -2.42
CA MET A 87 -3.80 4.27 -1.76
C MET A 87 -4.14 5.30 -0.68
N LEU A 88 -5.40 5.73 -0.64
CA LEU A 88 -5.91 6.58 0.44
C LEU A 88 -6.58 5.71 1.52
N ILE A 89 -6.08 5.81 2.74
CA ILE A 89 -6.59 5.11 3.93
C ILE A 89 -7.26 6.14 4.86
N PRO A 90 -8.60 6.20 4.88
CA PRO A 90 -9.31 7.05 5.83
C PRO A 90 -9.34 6.37 7.21
N VAL A 91 -8.84 7.03 8.24
CA VAL A 91 -8.91 6.56 9.63
C VAL A 91 -10.04 7.29 10.33
N ARG A 92 -10.96 6.54 10.93
CA ARG A 92 -12.12 7.08 11.67
C ARG A 92 -12.39 6.15 12.84
N GLU A 93 -12.73 6.73 14.00
CA GLU A 93 -13.32 5.97 15.10
C GLU A 93 -14.61 5.31 14.61
N ARG A 94 -14.70 4.00 14.78
CA ARG A 94 -15.92 3.23 14.56
C ARG A 94 -16.70 3.05 15.87
#